data_AF-A0A0G3XJ39-F1
#
_entry.id   AF-A0A0G3XJ39-F1
#
_cell.length_a   1.000
_cell.length_b   1.000
_cell.length_c   1.000
_cell.angle_alpha   90.00
_cell.angle_beta   90.00
_cell.angle_gamma   90.00
#
_symmetry.space_group_name_H-M   'P 1'
#
loop_
_entity.id
_entity.type
_entity.pdbx_description
1 polymer ?
#
loop_
_entity_poly.entity_id
_entity_poly.type
_entity_poly.pdbx_seq_one_letter_code
_entity_poly.pdbx_strand_id
1 'polypeptide(L)' 'MREWQVKRRERTRQLIELGGLVAKADLVELTDDDRAALYGAFLTVAAKLRGPDGAQALVLFKRKGKRAFEREQSD' A
#
# COMPACT_ATOMS: atom_id res chain seq x y z
N MET A 1 0.29 1.07 30.81
CA MET A 1 -0.76 1.23 29.77
C MET A 1 -1.46 -0.11 29.60
N ARG A 2 -2.80 -0.18 29.47
CA ARG A 2 -3.49 -1.47 29.30
C ARG A 2 -3.15 -2.06 27.93
N GLU A 3 -2.95 -3.38 27.85
CA GLU A 3 -2.52 -4.08 26.62
C GLU A 3 -3.39 -3.76 25.39
N TRP A 4 -4.71 -3.64 25.58
CA TRP A 4 -5.64 -3.27 24.51
C TRP A 4 -5.38 -1.87 23.91
N GLN A 5 -4.87 -0.94 24.72
CA GLN A 5 -4.55 0.42 24.26
C GLN A 5 -3.31 0.43 23.37
N VAL A 6 -2.32 -0.42 23.68
CA VAL A 6 -1.12 -0.62 22.86
C VAL A 6 -1.53 -1.16 21.50
N LYS A 7 -2.28 -2.28 21.49
CA LYS A 7 -2.76 -2.92 20.25
C LYS A 7 -3.60 -1.98 19.38
N ARG A 8 -4.45 -1.16 20.00
CA ARG A 8 -5.24 -0.15 19.25
C ARG A 8 -4.34 0.88 18.58
N ARG A 9 -3.33 1.39 19.29
CA ARG A 9 -2.40 2.38 18.73
C ARG A 9 -1.57 1.81 17.60
N GLU A 10 -1.07 0.58 17.75
CA GLU A 10 -0.33 -0.12 16.69
C GLU A 10 -1.19 -0.31 15.44
N ARG A 11 -2.44 -0.77 15.61
CA ARG A 11 -3.37 -0.92 14.49
C ARG A 11 -3.65 0.40 13.78
N THR A 12 -3.92 1.47 14.55
CA THR A 12 -4.15 2.80 13.96
C THR A 12 -2.92 3.29 13.20
N ARG A 13 -1.72 3.14 13.78
CA ARG A 13 -0.47 3.53 13.12
C ARG A 13 -0.28 2.78 11.81
N GLN A 14 -0.46 1.45 11.82
CA GLN A 14 -0.36 0.62 10.62
C GLN A 14 -1.35 1.06 9.53
N LEU A 15 -2.61 1.33 9.89
CA LEU A 15 -3.62 1.76 8.91
C LEU A 15 -3.31 3.14 8.32
N ILE A 16 -2.77 4.05 9.13
CA ILE A 16 -2.31 5.37 8.67
C ILE A 16 -1.12 5.22 7.71
N GLU A 17 -0.13 4.40 8.07
CA GLU A 17 1.02 4.12 7.21
C GLU A 17 0.58 3.55 5.85
N LEU A 18 -0.35 2.59 5.86
CA LEU A 18 -0.92 2.03 4.63
C LEU A 18 -1.70 3.07 3.82
N GLY A 19 -2.52 3.90 4.46
CA GLY A 19 -3.23 5.01 3.80
C GLY A 19 -2.27 6.02 3.17
N GLY A 20 -1.15 6.30 3.83
CA GLY A 20 -0.09 7.16 3.30
C GLY A 20 0.52 6.62 2.00
N LEU A 21 0.61 5.29 1.82
CA LEU A 21 1.07 4.70 0.56
C LEU A 21 0.09 4.91 -0.59
N VAL A 22 -1.22 4.95 -0.30
CA VAL A 22 -2.25 5.21 -1.31
C VAL A 22 -2.15 6.64 -1.82
N ALA A 23 -2.01 7.61 -0.91
CA ALA A 23 -1.82 9.02 -1.26
C ALA A 23 -0.51 9.25 -2.01
N LYS A 24 0.61 8.66 -1.54
CA LYS A 24 1.93 8.79 -2.18
C LYS A 24 1.99 8.19 -3.59
N ALA A 25 1.19 7.15 -3.85
CA ALA A 25 1.05 6.58 -5.18
C ALA A 25 0.10 7.38 -6.10
N ASP A 26 -0.33 8.58 -5.67
CA ASP A 26 -1.24 9.49 -6.36
C ASP A 26 -2.63 8.88 -6.63
N LEU A 27 -2.95 7.77 -5.96
CA LEU A 27 -4.19 7.04 -6.23
C LEU A 27 -5.42 7.78 -5.74
N VAL A 28 -5.29 8.62 -4.71
CA VAL A 28 -6.42 9.43 -4.22
C VAL A 28 -6.85 10.43 -5.28
N GLU A 29 -5.90 11.17 -5.86
CA GLU A 29 -6.18 12.15 -6.91
C GLU A 29 -6.66 11.47 -8.20
N LEU A 30 -5.93 10.43 -8.64
CA LEU A 30 -6.26 9.72 -9.90
C LEU A 30 -7.60 8.99 -9.88
N THR A 31 -8.17 8.73 -8.70
CA THR A 31 -9.45 8.04 -8.55
C THR A 31 -10.56 8.91 -7.96
N ASP A 32 -10.29 10.20 -7.69
CA ASP A 32 -11.23 11.11 -6.99
C ASP A 32 -11.74 10.50 -5.65
N ASP A 33 -10.84 9.87 -4.90
CA ASP A 33 -11.12 9.11 -3.67
C ASP A 33 -12.23 8.04 -3.82
N ASP A 34 -12.47 7.53 -5.04
CA ASP A 34 -13.44 6.46 -5.26
C ASP A 34 -12.95 5.16 -4.62
N ARG A 35 -13.57 4.82 -3.48
CA ARG A 35 -13.25 3.62 -2.71
C ARG A 35 -13.49 2.32 -3.46
N ALA A 36 -14.49 2.28 -4.34
CA ALA A 36 -14.76 1.09 -5.15
C ALA A 36 -13.66 0.92 -6.22
N ALA A 37 -13.22 2.01 -6.84
CA ALA A 37 -12.10 1.99 -7.77
C ALA A 37 -10.79 1.55 -7.09
N LEU A 38 -10.45 2.13 -5.94
CA LEU A 38 -9.29 1.74 -5.14
C LEU A 38 -9.35 0.26 -4.73
N TYR A 39 -10.51 -0.20 -4.25
CA TYR A 39 -10.69 -1.59 -3.88
C TYR A 39 -10.55 -2.53 -5.07
N GLY A 40 -11.11 -2.19 -6.23
CA GLY A 40 -10.95 -2.94 -7.48
C GLY A 40 -9.49 -3.03 -7.93
N ALA A 41 -8.72 -1.95 -7.80
CA ALA A 41 -7.28 -1.94 -8.09
C ALA A 41 -6.51 -2.89 -7.15
N PHE A 42 -6.79 -2.85 -5.85
CA PHE A 42 -6.16 -3.77 -4.89
C PHE A 42 -6.56 -5.22 -5.11
N LEU A 43 -7.81 -5.50 -5.50
CA LEU A 43 -8.25 -6.85 -5.88
C LEU A 43 -7.48 -7.36 -7.10
N THR A 44 -7.22 -6.51 -8.09
CA THR A 44 -6.41 -6.84 -9.26
C THR A 44 -4.98 -7.20 -8.87
N VAL A 45 -4.35 -6.41 -7.98
CA VAL A 45 -3.01 -6.71 -7.43
C VAL A 45 -3.02 -8.03 -6.67
N ALA A 46 -4.02 -8.26 -5.82
CA ALA A 46 -4.14 -9.48 -5.03
C ALA A 46 -4.33 -10.72 -5.91
N ALA A 47 -5.13 -10.62 -6.98
CA ALA A 47 -5.29 -11.69 -7.97
C ALA A 47 -3.95 -12.02 -8.66
N LYS A 48 -3.20 -10.99 -9.08
CA LYS A 48 -1.87 -11.17 -9.69
C LYS A 48 -0.89 -11.86 -8.74
N LEU A 49 -0.89 -11.49 -7.46
CA LEU A 49 0.00 -12.08 -6.45
C LEU A 49 -0.38 -13.52 -6.05
N ARG A 50 -1.65 -13.91 -6.21
CA ARG A 50 -2.10 -15.30 -5.99
C ARG A 50 -1.89 -16.20 -7.20
N GLY A 51 -1.58 -15.63 -8.37
CA GLY A 51 -1.31 -16.39 -9.59
C GLY A 51 0.03 -17.12 -9.58
N PRO A 52 0.29 -17.96 -10.60
CA PRO A 52 1.52 -18.77 -10.70
C PRO A 52 2.80 -17.92 -10.67
N ASP A 53 2.77 -16.71 -11.23
CA ASP A 53 3.92 -15.78 -11.25
C ASP A 53 3.93 -14.80 -10.06
N GLY A 54 3.13 -15.05 -9.03
CA GLY A 54 2.94 -14.14 -7.90
C GLY A 54 4.23 -13.74 -7.19
N ALA A 55 5.15 -14.70 -7.04
CA ALA A 55 6.47 -14.45 -6.44
C ALA A 55 7.31 -13.46 -7.27
N GLN A 56 7.32 -13.61 -8.60
CA GLN A 56 8.04 -12.72 -9.49
C GLN A 56 7.41 -11.33 -9.51
N ALA A 57 6.07 -11.26 -9.55
CA ALA A 57 5.33 -10.00 -9.45
C ALA A 57 5.65 -9.26 -8.13
N LEU A 58 5.73 -9.97 -7.01
CA LEU A 58 6.10 -9.40 -5.71
C LEU A 58 7.52 -8.82 -5.71
N VAL A 59 8.50 -9.51 -6.31
CA VAL A 59 9.88 -9.01 -6.44
C VAL A 59 9.90 -7.71 -7.24
N LEU A 60 9.15 -7.65 -8.35
CA LEU A 60 9.06 -6.45 -9.18
C LEU A 60 8.43 -5.27 -8.41
N PHE A 61 7.35 -5.50 -7.67
CA PHE A 61 6.70 -4.48 -6.84
C PHE A 61 7.64 -3.95 -5.75
N LYS A 62 8.34 -4.84 -5.04
CA LYS A 62 9.33 -4.44 -4.03
C LYS A 62 10.43 -3.55 -4.62
N ARG A 63 10.97 -3.93 -5.79
CA ARG A 63 12.01 -3.15 -6.47
C ARG A 63 11.50 -1.79 -6.93
N LYS A 64 10.29 -1.73 -7.50
CA LYS A 64 9.67 -0.47 -7.93
C LYS A 64 9.43 0.47 -6.75
N GLY A 65 8.83 -0.04 -5.68
CA GLY A 65 8.56 0.72 -4.46
C GLY A 65 9.84 1.27 -3.83
N LYS A 66 10.87 0.43 -3.68
CA LYS A 66 12.17 0.86 -3.15
C LYS A 66 12.77 2.04 -3.93
N ARG A 67 12.79 1.95 -5.26
CA ARG A 67 13.30 3.04 -6.13
C ARG A 67 12.47 4.32 -6.02
N ALA A 68 11.14 4.21 -5.86
CA ALA A 68 10.29 5.38 -5.68
C ALA A 68 10.62 6.09 -4.35
N PHE A 69 10.73 5.34 -3.25
CA PHE A 69 11.14 5.89 -1.96
C PHE A 69 12.53 6.53 -2.00
N GLU A 70 13.51 5.92 -2.67
CA GLU A 70 14.86 6.46 -2.79
C GLU A 70 14.89 7.81 -3.54
N ARG A 71 14.06 7.96 -4.58
CA ARG A 71 13.95 9.22 -5.34
C ARG A 71 13.38 10.34 -4.48
N GLU A 72 12.26 10.08 -3.81
CA GLU A 72 11.60 11.07 -2.94
C GLU A 72 12.45 11.49 -1.73
N GLN A 73 13.45 10.71 -1.32
CA GLN A 73 14.40 11.09 -0.27
C GLN A 73 15.58 11.92 -0.78
N SER A 74 15.80 11.91 -2.10
CA SER A 74 16.91 12.61 -2.76
C SER A 74 16.49 13.97 -3.33
N ASP A 75 15.18 14.23 -3.38
CA ASP A 75 14.55 15.49 -3.78
C ASP A 75 14.27 16.38 -2.54
#